data_AF-A0A3B9AKY1-F1
#
_entry.id   AF-A0A3B9AKY1-F1
#
_cell.length_a   1.000
_cell.length_b   1.000
_cell.length_c   1.000
_cell.angle_alpha   90.00
_cell.angle_beta   90.00
_cell.angle_gamma   90.00
#
_symmetry.space_group_name_H-M   'P 1'
#
loop_
_entity.id
_entity.type
_entity.pdbx_description
1 polymer ?
#
loop_
_entity_poly.entity_id
_entity_poly.type
_entity_poly.pdbx_seq_one_letter_code
_entity_poly.pdbx_strand_id
1 'polypeptide(L)'
;MLSGPVVAQNPKNPAKAPAMESTVYCHQVAETYGKELQEKANKECTTMSTCMPCTDHDTGTKTCKQLTVFPNKESMCHDSIRPVAGFKKTACLGKCPTYTVTIFANGAIQWEGIAHTQPLGKKRGKISPDMLEALREKARSIGFLQLNDMYPADPIADASATVVFLELDGKYKQVGEIFGAPKGLKELHKMFEDLIKKQGWNKAAPMKKKLDSKPKNTAPGAKN
;
A
#
# COMPACT_ATOMS: atom_id res chain seq x y z
N MET A 1 91.21 -15.63 20.04
CA MET A 1 91.31 -15.00 18.70
C MET A 1 90.22 -13.95 18.59
N LEU A 2 90.61 -12.69 18.34
CA LEU A 2 89.87 -11.54 17.77
C LEU A 2 88.50 -11.17 18.42
N SER A 3 88.32 -10.10 19.20
CA SER A 3 88.42 -8.64 18.89
C SER A 3 87.41 -8.13 17.84
N GLY A 4 86.43 -7.32 18.25
CA GLY A 4 85.74 -6.34 17.37
C GLY A 4 84.23 -6.10 17.64
N PRO A 5 83.67 -4.88 17.43
CA PRO A 5 82.90 -4.19 18.49
C PRO A 5 81.57 -3.47 18.10
N VAL A 6 80.87 -2.94 19.13
CA VAL A 6 80.13 -1.64 19.26
C VAL A 6 78.77 -1.36 18.52
N VAL A 7 77.72 -1.21 19.37
CA VAL A 7 76.64 -0.17 19.51
C VAL A 7 76.07 0.61 18.30
N ALA A 8 74.73 0.62 18.18
CA ALA A 8 73.89 1.81 17.87
C ALA A 8 72.40 1.53 18.26
N GLN A 9 71.90 2.09 19.37
CA GLN A 9 70.94 3.21 19.46
C GLN A 9 69.51 2.98 18.87
N ASN A 10 68.53 2.95 19.79
CA ASN A 10 67.06 3.19 19.63
C ASN A 10 66.84 4.71 19.30
N PRO A 11 65.64 5.30 18.96
CA PRO A 11 64.25 4.78 18.95
C PRO A 11 63.28 5.35 17.86
N LYS A 12 62.00 4.97 17.98
CA LYS A 12 60.76 5.64 17.47
C LYS A 12 60.31 5.29 16.04
N ASN A 13 59.26 4.47 15.95
CA ASN A 13 58.28 4.63 14.88
C ASN A 13 56.92 4.95 15.52
N PRO A 14 56.37 6.17 15.36
CA PRO A 14 55.08 6.53 15.93
C PRO A 14 53.92 5.96 15.11
N ALA A 15 52.80 5.78 15.80
CA ALA A 15 51.55 5.23 15.33
C ALA A 15 51.09 5.78 13.96
N LYS A 16 50.66 4.85 13.09
CA LYS A 16 49.98 5.11 11.83
C LYS A 16 48.62 5.78 12.12
N ALA A 17 48.46 7.04 11.69
CA ALA A 17 47.19 7.76 11.74
C ALA A 17 46.14 7.09 10.82
N PRO A 18 44.83 7.10 11.19
CA PRO A 18 43.77 6.55 10.36
C PRO A 18 43.48 7.42 9.13
N ALA A 19 42.97 6.78 8.06
CA ALA A 19 42.77 7.32 6.72
C ALA A 19 41.93 8.62 6.70
N MET A 20 42.39 9.59 5.91
CA MET A 20 41.66 10.84 5.61
C MET A 20 40.32 10.55 4.93
N GLU A 21 39.25 11.04 5.53
CA GLU A 21 37.92 11.16 4.92
C GLU A 21 38.02 12.15 3.75
N SER A 22 37.81 11.68 2.51
CA SER A 22 37.94 12.51 1.32
C SER A 22 36.88 13.61 1.28
N THR A 23 37.30 14.87 1.21
CA THR A 23 36.40 16.02 1.05
C THR A 23 35.57 15.87 -0.23
N VAL A 24 34.23 15.91 -0.12
CA VAL A 24 33.31 15.87 -1.25
C VAL A 24 32.94 17.30 -1.67
N TYR A 25 33.26 17.67 -2.92
CA TYR A 25 32.90 18.98 -3.45
C TYR A 25 31.45 19.00 -3.96
N CYS A 26 30.83 20.19 -3.95
CA CYS A 26 29.41 20.32 -4.33
C CYS A 26 29.13 19.91 -5.79
N HIS A 27 30.10 19.96 -6.70
CA HIS A 27 29.92 19.44 -8.05
C HIS A 27 29.86 17.90 -8.10
N GLN A 28 30.49 17.21 -7.14
CA GLN A 28 30.59 15.74 -7.07
C GLN A 28 29.45 15.08 -6.28
N VAL A 29 28.60 15.87 -5.63
CA VAL A 29 27.49 15.38 -4.79
C VAL A 29 26.61 14.37 -5.52
N ALA A 30 26.26 14.63 -6.78
CA ALA A 30 25.41 13.73 -7.56
C ALA A 30 26.09 12.39 -7.85
N GLU A 31 27.39 12.39 -8.15
CA GLU A 31 28.15 11.17 -8.43
C GLU A 31 28.40 10.36 -7.15
N THR A 32 28.66 11.05 -6.04
CA THR A 32 28.99 10.43 -4.76
C THR A 32 27.75 9.83 -4.09
N TYR A 33 26.65 10.56 -4.05
CA TYR A 33 25.45 10.20 -3.29
C TYR A 33 24.24 9.84 -4.15
N GLY A 34 24.27 10.15 -5.44
CA GLY A 34 23.11 10.00 -6.31
C GLY A 34 22.69 8.56 -6.53
N LYS A 35 23.63 7.61 -6.60
CA LYS A 35 23.29 6.20 -6.81
C LYS A 35 22.49 5.61 -5.64
N GLU A 36 22.92 5.83 -4.41
CA GLU A 36 22.22 5.36 -3.21
C GLU A 36 20.84 6.01 -3.09
N LEU A 37 20.77 7.33 -3.28
CA LEU A 37 19.50 8.06 -3.24
C LEU A 37 18.55 7.58 -4.35
N GLN A 38 19.08 7.27 -5.54
CA GLN A 38 18.33 6.75 -6.67
C GLN A 38 17.80 5.33 -6.41
N GLU A 39 18.61 4.44 -5.84
CA GLU A 39 18.18 3.09 -5.44
C GLU A 39 17.06 3.16 -4.40
N LYS A 40 17.18 4.07 -3.43
CA LYS A 40 16.14 4.31 -2.42
C LYS A 40 14.86 4.88 -3.04
N ALA A 41 14.96 5.88 -3.92
CA ALA A 41 13.82 6.44 -4.64
C ALA A 41 13.10 5.39 -5.50
N ASN A 42 13.84 4.52 -6.18
CA ASN A 42 13.29 3.40 -6.94
C ASN A 42 12.57 2.38 -6.06
N LYS A 43 13.13 2.06 -4.88
CA LYS A 43 12.56 1.10 -3.93
C LYS A 43 11.30 1.63 -3.26
N GLU A 44 11.31 2.89 -2.84
CA GLU A 44 10.19 3.55 -2.16
C GLU A 44 9.16 4.13 -3.13
N CYS A 45 9.45 4.09 -4.43
CA CYS A 45 8.61 4.62 -5.50
C CYS A 45 8.20 6.08 -5.23
N THR A 46 9.13 6.90 -4.75
CA THR A 46 8.88 8.29 -4.38
C THR A 46 10.00 9.19 -4.88
N THR A 47 9.64 10.43 -5.21
CA THR A 47 10.64 11.47 -5.47
C THR A 47 11.33 11.80 -4.16
N MET A 48 12.64 11.62 -4.13
CA MET A 48 13.44 11.94 -2.95
C MET A 48 14.20 13.23 -3.21
N SER A 49 14.17 14.12 -2.23
CA SER A 49 14.95 15.34 -2.23
C SER A 49 15.61 15.49 -0.87
N THR A 50 16.92 15.71 -0.87
CA THR A 50 17.70 15.89 0.36
C THR A 50 18.86 16.85 0.14
N CYS A 51 19.27 17.52 1.22
CA CYS A 51 20.50 18.31 1.20
C CYS A 51 21.69 17.43 1.58
N MET A 52 22.60 17.21 0.64
CA MET A 52 23.82 16.46 0.91
C MET A 52 24.97 17.41 1.28
N PRO A 53 25.73 17.12 2.35
CA PRO A 53 26.84 17.96 2.77
C PRO A 53 27.93 17.98 1.71
N CYS A 54 28.50 19.15 1.46
CA CYS A 54 29.57 19.34 0.50
C CYS A 54 30.41 20.58 0.82
N THR A 55 31.58 20.68 0.18
CA THR A 55 32.41 21.88 0.23
C THR A 55 32.29 22.64 -1.10
N ASP A 56 32.05 23.95 -1.00
CA ASP A 56 32.09 24.84 -2.16
C ASP A 56 33.53 24.96 -2.68
N HIS A 57 33.70 24.83 -3.99
CA HIS A 57 35.04 24.76 -4.59
C HIS A 57 35.76 26.13 -4.55
N ASP A 58 35.02 27.22 -4.70
CA ASP A 58 35.59 28.55 -4.85
C ASP A 58 35.87 29.22 -3.50
N THR A 59 35.00 28.98 -2.52
CA THR A 59 35.07 29.60 -1.19
C THR A 59 35.63 28.68 -0.11
N GLY A 60 35.71 27.37 -0.37
CA GLY A 60 36.09 26.36 0.63
C GLY A 60 35.09 26.21 1.78
N THR A 61 33.93 26.83 1.69
CA THR A 61 32.93 26.81 2.76
C THR A 61 32.17 25.48 2.78
N LYS A 62 31.90 24.97 3.99
CA LYS A 62 31.01 23.82 4.17
C LYS A 62 29.58 24.28 3.95
N THR A 63 28.89 23.65 3.01
CA THR A 63 27.52 23.94 2.64
C THR A 63 26.80 22.62 2.35
N CYS A 64 25.61 22.69 1.77
CA CYS A 64 24.93 21.51 1.26
C CYS A 64 24.32 21.80 -0.10
N LYS A 65 24.35 20.79 -0.98
CA LYS A 65 23.72 20.88 -2.30
C LYS A 65 22.43 20.07 -2.28
N GLN A 66 21.36 20.68 -2.76
CA GLN A 66 20.09 20.00 -2.96
C GLN A 66 20.24 18.98 -4.07
N LEU A 67 19.93 17.72 -3.75
CA LEU A 67 19.90 16.62 -4.70
C LEU A 67 18.49 16.05 -4.73
N THR A 68 17.87 16.10 -5.90
CA THR A 68 16.54 15.53 -6.15
C THR A 68 16.67 14.43 -7.19
N VAL A 69 16.13 13.26 -6.87
CA VAL A 69 16.08 12.10 -7.78
C VAL A 69 14.64 11.65 -7.96
N PHE A 70 14.34 11.18 -9.15
CA PHE A 70 13.04 10.63 -9.51
C PHE A 70 13.19 9.12 -9.73
N PRO A 71 12.19 8.30 -9.38
CA PRO A 71 12.28 6.87 -9.64
C PRO A 71 12.37 6.58 -11.16
N ASN A 72 13.33 5.74 -11.55
CA ASN A 72 13.75 5.50 -12.94
C ASN A 72 12.85 4.49 -13.69
N LYS A 73 12.15 3.62 -12.97
CA LYS A 73 11.30 2.58 -13.57
C LYS A 73 9.84 2.88 -13.28
N GLU A 74 9.17 3.49 -14.27
CA GLU A 74 7.71 3.54 -14.30
C GLU A 74 7.10 2.15 -14.16
N SER A 75 7.69 1.08 -14.71
CA SER A 75 7.15 -0.28 -14.59
C SER A 75 7.22 -0.89 -13.18
N MET A 76 8.31 -0.67 -12.43
CA MET A 76 8.38 -1.09 -11.02
C MET A 76 7.50 -0.25 -10.11
N CYS A 77 7.36 1.05 -10.41
CA CYS A 77 6.50 1.94 -9.66
C CYS A 77 5.01 1.71 -9.99
N HIS A 78 4.66 1.34 -11.22
CA HIS A 78 3.32 0.93 -11.64
C HIS A 78 2.93 -0.43 -11.07
N ASP A 79 3.87 -1.38 -11.02
CA ASP A 79 3.63 -2.67 -10.35
C ASP A 79 3.28 -2.49 -8.87
N SER A 80 3.81 -1.45 -8.22
CA SER A 80 3.46 -1.12 -6.83
C SER A 80 1.99 -0.66 -6.67
N ILE A 81 1.37 -0.13 -7.73
CA ILE A 81 -0.02 0.37 -7.75
C ILE A 81 -0.94 -0.63 -8.49
N ARG A 82 -0.49 -1.86 -8.74
CA ARG A 82 -1.35 -2.90 -9.33
C ARG A 82 -2.28 -3.51 -8.25
N PRO A 83 -3.57 -3.77 -8.56
CA PRO A 83 -4.44 -4.52 -7.67
C PRO A 83 -3.93 -5.95 -7.47
N VAL A 84 -3.80 -6.37 -6.22
CA VAL A 84 -3.34 -7.72 -5.84
C VAL A 84 -4.36 -8.49 -5.03
N ALA A 85 -5.31 -7.80 -4.42
CA ALA A 85 -6.41 -8.41 -3.70
C ALA A 85 -7.64 -7.51 -3.74
N GLY A 86 -8.81 -8.11 -3.60
CA GLY A 86 -10.07 -7.38 -3.65
C GLY A 86 -11.19 -8.13 -2.97
N PHE A 87 -12.14 -7.36 -2.45
CA PHE A 87 -13.33 -7.87 -1.78
C PHE A 87 -14.52 -7.00 -2.17
N LYS A 88 -15.60 -7.63 -2.62
CA LYS A 88 -16.79 -6.93 -3.12
C LYS A 88 -18.05 -7.57 -2.57
N LYS A 89 -19.01 -6.74 -2.15
CA LYS A 89 -20.39 -7.15 -1.91
C LYS A 89 -21.26 -6.58 -3.02
N THR A 90 -21.97 -7.43 -3.75
CA THR A 90 -22.88 -7.00 -4.82
C THR A 90 -24.22 -6.53 -4.26
N ALA A 91 -24.96 -5.77 -5.07
CA ALA A 91 -26.31 -5.35 -4.72
C ALA A 91 -27.28 -6.54 -4.66
N CYS A 92 -28.38 -6.34 -3.94
CA CYS A 92 -29.57 -7.19 -3.90
C CYS A 92 -30.80 -6.27 -4.06
N LEU A 93 -32.02 -6.82 -4.18
CA LEU A 93 -33.24 -6.01 -4.24
C LEU A 93 -33.57 -5.25 -2.94
N GLY A 94 -33.02 -5.70 -1.81
CA GLY A 94 -33.21 -5.09 -0.49
C GLY A 94 -32.18 -4.02 -0.15
N LYS A 95 -31.95 -3.83 1.15
CA LYS A 95 -30.97 -2.85 1.68
C LYS A 95 -29.60 -3.48 1.96
N CYS A 96 -29.16 -4.40 1.09
CA CYS A 96 -27.85 -5.01 1.25
C CYS A 96 -26.74 -3.97 1.04
N PRO A 97 -25.72 -3.94 1.91
CA PRO A 97 -24.54 -3.11 1.68
C PRO A 97 -23.85 -3.48 0.37
N THR A 98 -23.62 -2.50 -0.48
CA THR A 98 -22.91 -2.66 -1.76
C THR A 98 -21.63 -1.85 -1.71
N TYR A 99 -20.48 -2.51 -1.88
CA TYR A 99 -19.19 -1.85 -1.87
C TYR A 99 -18.11 -2.72 -2.53
N THR A 100 -17.01 -2.05 -2.89
CA THR A 100 -15.79 -2.68 -3.40
C THR A 100 -14.60 -2.22 -2.57
N VAL A 101 -13.69 -3.16 -2.30
CA VAL A 101 -12.40 -2.90 -1.69
C VAL A 101 -11.32 -3.46 -2.60
N THR A 102 -10.31 -2.65 -2.88
CA THR A 102 -9.16 -3.01 -3.70
C THR A 102 -7.89 -2.75 -2.92
N ILE A 103 -7.03 -3.75 -2.84
CA ILE A 103 -5.71 -3.67 -2.20
C ILE A 103 -4.66 -3.74 -3.30
N PHE A 104 -3.68 -2.85 -3.20
CA PHE A 104 -2.60 -2.69 -4.17
C PHE A 104 -1.30 -3.30 -3.64
N ALA A 105 -0.37 -3.64 -4.54
CA ALA A 105 0.89 -4.31 -4.18
C ALA A 105 1.74 -3.52 -3.16
N ASN A 106 1.65 -2.19 -3.16
CA ASN A 106 2.32 -1.31 -2.20
C ASN A 106 1.59 -1.18 -0.84
N GLY A 107 0.54 -1.96 -0.61
CA GLY A 107 -0.26 -1.92 0.63
C GLY A 107 -1.25 -0.77 0.71
N ALA A 108 -1.41 0.04 -0.35
CA ALA A 108 -2.55 0.96 -0.44
C ALA A 108 -3.85 0.15 -0.50
N ILE A 109 -4.89 0.64 0.16
CA ILE A 109 -6.23 0.06 0.10
C ILE A 109 -7.23 1.15 -0.25
N GLN A 110 -8.10 0.86 -1.22
CA GLN A 110 -9.17 1.74 -1.66
C GLN A 110 -10.52 1.08 -1.36
N TRP A 111 -11.42 1.88 -0.81
CA TRP A 111 -12.82 1.54 -0.59
C TRP A 111 -13.70 2.37 -1.53
N GLU A 112 -14.76 1.75 -2.05
CA GLU A 112 -15.82 2.41 -2.79
C GLU A 112 -17.17 1.92 -2.26
N GLY A 113 -17.81 2.73 -1.41
CA GLY A 113 -19.13 2.45 -0.88
C GLY A 113 -20.20 2.94 -1.85
N ILE A 114 -21.07 2.04 -2.29
CA ILE A 114 -22.04 2.32 -3.35
C ILE A 114 -23.44 2.55 -2.76
N ALA A 115 -23.93 1.60 -1.96
CA ALA A 115 -25.28 1.67 -1.38
C ALA A 115 -25.36 0.99 0.00
N HIS A 116 -26.28 1.45 0.84
CA HIS A 116 -26.60 0.87 2.16
C HIS A 116 -25.40 0.59 3.08
N THR A 117 -24.32 1.34 2.89
CA THR A 117 -23.05 1.18 3.60
C THR A 117 -22.47 2.54 3.95
N GLN A 118 -21.56 2.58 4.91
CA GLN A 118 -20.79 3.75 5.28
C GLN A 118 -19.30 3.43 5.44
N PRO A 119 -18.44 4.30 4.92
CA PRO A 119 -18.75 5.55 4.18
C PRO A 119 -19.24 5.28 2.75
N LEU A 120 -20.08 6.17 2.20
CA LEU A 120 -20.35 6.20 0.76
C LEU A 120 -19.21 6.88 0.00
N GLY A 121 -19.05 6.53 -1.28
CA GLY A 121 -18.00 7.04 -2.14
C GLY A 121 -16.63 6.45 -1.86
N LYS A 122 -15.60 7.11 -2.40
CA LYS A 122 -14.22 6.61 -2.35
C LYS A 122 -13.52 6.98 -1.05
N LYS A 123 -12.82 6.03 -0.45
CA LYS A 123 -11.88 6.23 0.66
C LYS A 123 -10.57 5.52 0.37
N ARG A 124 -9.51 5.97 1.02
CA ARG A 124 -8.17 5.39 0.93
C ARG A 124 -7.64 5.14 2.33
N GLY A 125 -6.83 4.10 2.44
CA GLY A 125 -6.10 3.74 3.64
C GLY A 125 -4.81 3.02 3.29
N LYS A 126 -4.16 2.48 4.31
CA LYS A 126 -3.01 1.58 4.15
C LYS A 126 -3.20 0.34 5.01
N ILE A 127 -2.59 -0.76 4.58
CA ILE A 127 -2.50 -2.01 5.33
C ILE A 127 -1.03 -2.35 5.56
N SER A 128 -0.73 -3.12 6.60
CA SER A 128 0.62 -3.64 6.78
C SER A 128 0.93 -4.72 5.73
N PRO A 129 2.20 -4.87 5.32
CA PRO A 129 2.64 -5.98 4.47
C PRO A 129 2.27 -7.34 5.04
N ASP A 130 2.42 -7.54 6.36
CA ASP A 130 2.08 -8.79 7.06
C ASP A 130 0.61 -9.18 6.89
N MET A 131 -0.29 -8.19 6.83
CA MET A 131 -1.71 -8.46 6.65
C MET A 131 -2.02 -8.89 5.20
N LEU A 132 -1.36 -8.28 4.21
CA LEU A 132 -1.48 -8.75 2.83
C LEU A 132 -0.95 -10.18 2.69
N GLU A 133 0.17 -10.48 3.33
CA GLU A 133 0.77 -11.80 3.28
C GLU A 133 -0.10 -12.85 3.98
N ALA A 134 -0.68 -12.54 5.14
CA ALA A 134 -1.60 -13.44 5.82
C ALA A 134 -2.87 -13.74 4.99
N LEU A 135 -3.38 -12.80 4.18
CA LEU A 135 -4.46 -13.09 3.23
C LEU A 135 -4.00 -14.09 2.16
N ARG A 136 -2.79 -13.93 1.62
CA ARG A 136 -2.21 -14.83 0.62
C ARG A 136 -1.93 -16.21 1.19
N GLU A 137 -1.36 -16.29 2.38
CA GLU A 137 -1.14 -17.56 3.09
C GLU A 137 -2.45 -18.29 3.34
N LYS A 138 -3.48 -17.58 3.79
CA LYS A 138 -4.80 -18.18 3.96
C LYS A 138 -5.31 -18.73 2.63
N ALA A 139 -5.22 -17.95 1.55
CA ALA A 139 -5.67 -18.36 0.23
C ALA A 139 -4.88 -19.57 -0.31
N ARG A 140 -3.56 -19.64 -0.09
CA ARG A 140 -2.75 -20.82 -0.42
C ARG A 140 -3.19 -22.04 0.38
N SER A 141 -3.41 -21.89 1.70
CA SER A 141 -3.79 -23.00 2.58
C SER A 141 -5.15 -23.64 2.22
N ILE A 142 -6.05 -22.88 1.60
CA ILE A 142 -7.38 -23.37 1.18
C ILE A 142 -7.42 -23.80 -0.29
N GLY A 143 -6.29 -23.76 -1.00
CA GLY A 143 -6.25 -24.05 -2.44
C GLY A 143 -7.11 -23.08 -3.25
N PHE A 144 -7.01 -21.78 -2.99
CA PHE A 144 -7.89 -20.77 -3.58
C PHE A 144 -7.92 -20.80 -5.12
N LEU A 145 -6.78 -21.07 -5.76
CA LEU A 145 -6.69 -21.19 -7.22
C LEU A 145 -7.49 -22.37 -7.79
N GLN A 146 -7.76 -23.39 -6.97
CA GLN A 146 -8.50 -24.61 -7.33
C GLN A 146 -9.99 -24.54 -6.99
N LEU A 147 -10.44 -23.49 -6.30
CA LEU A 147 -11.87 -23.31 -6.01
C LEU A 147 -12.66 -23.05 -7.30
N ASN A 148 -13.95 -23.37 -7.26
CA ASN A 148 -14.89 -22.97 -8.31
C ASN A 148 -14.98 -21.45 -8.35
N ASP A 149 -15.31 -20.90 -9.52
CA ASP A 149 -15.43 -19.44 -9.67
C ASP A 149 -16.64 -18.86 -8.94
N MET A 150 -17.66 -19.69 -8.64
CA MET A 150 -18.91 -19.25 -8.03
C MET A 150 -19.53 -20.35 -7.15
N TYR A 151 -20.15 -19.93 -6.03
CA TYR A 151 -20.90 -20.79 -5.12
C TYR A 151 -22.28 -20.21 -4.80
N PRO A 152 -23.39 -20.92 -5.11
CA PRO A 152 -23.44 -22.06 -6.03
C PRO A 152 -23.07 -21.64 -7.46
N ALA A 153 -22.80 -22.61 -8.34
CA ALA A 153 -22.43 -22.32 -9.73
C ALA A 153 -23.59 -21.64 -10.49
N ASP A 154 -24.82 -22.01 -10.17
CA ASP A 154 -26.01 -21.44 -10.79
C ASP A 154 -26.32 -20.03 -10.24
N PRO A 155 -26.69 -19.08 -11.11
CA PRO A 155 -27.09 -17.75 -10.68
C PRO A 155 -28.39 -17.80 -9.88
N ILE A 156 -28.42 -17.05 -8.78
CA ILE A 156 -29.62 -16.90 -7.95
C ILE A 156 -30.08 -15.46 -8.05
N ALA A 157 -31.27 -15.27 -8.61
CA ALA A 157 -31.88 -13.95 -8.74
C ALA A 157 -31.99 -13.27 -7.38
N ASP A 158 -31.81 -11.95 -7.38
CA ASP A 158 -32.01 -11.05 -6.23
C ASP A 158 -31.11 -11.27 -5.01
N ALA A 159 -30.19 -12.24 -5.07
CA ALA A 159 -29.26 -12.53 -4.00
C ALA A 159 -27.95 -11.74 -4.14
N SER A 160 -27.45 -11.19 -3.03
CA SER A 160 -26.12 -10.58 -3.01
C SER A 160 -25.02 -11.64 -3.01
N ALA A 161 -23.97 -11.42 -3.80
CA ALA A 161 -22.76 -12.19 -3.77
C ALA A 161 -21.65 -11.44 -3.00
N THR A 162 -20.80 -12.21 -2.32
CA THR A 162 -19.48 -11.81 -1.85
C THR A 162 -18.46 -12.29 -2.86
N VAL A 163 -17.63 -11.40 -3.39
CA VAL A 163 -16.62 -11.75 -4.39
C VAL A 163 -15.25 -11.41 -3.85
N VAL A 164 -14.34 -12.37 -3.88
CA VAL A 164 -12.94 -12.20 -3.56
C VAL A 164 -12.09 -12.36 -4.80
N PHE A 165 -11.14 -11.46 -4.96
CA PHE A 165 -10.10 -11.52 -5.97
C PHE A 165 -8.74 -11.55 -5.27
N LEU A 166 -7.83 -12.40 -5.73
CA LEU A 166 -6.46 -12.48 -5.21
C LEU A 166 -5.46 -12.81 -6.31
N GLU A 167 -4.28 -12.22 -6.18
CA GLU A 167 -3.06 -12.58 -6.88
C GLU A 167 -2.19 -13.45 -5.97
N LEU A 168 -1.91 -14.66 -6.44
CA LEU A 168 -1.08 -15.66 -5.80
C LEU A 168 -0.03 -16.16 -6.79
N ASP A 169 1.25 -15.95 -6.46
CA ASP A 169 2.38 -16.45 -7.24
C ASP A 169 2.31 -16.07 -8.73
N GLY A 170 1.89 -14.83 -9.03
CA GLY A 170 1.73 -14.30 -10.38
C GLY A 170 0.43 -14.72 -11.09
N LYS A 171 -0.42 -15.53 -10.45
CA LYS A 171 -1.73 -15.95 -10.97
C LYS A 171 -2.86 -15.19 -10.30
N TYR A 172 -3.85 -14.81 -11.09
CA TYR A 172 -5.04 -14.13 -10.59
C TYR A 172 -6.22 -15.10 -10.55
N LYS A 173 -6.99 -15.06 -9.47
CA LYS A 173 -8.24 -15.80 -9.34
C LYS A 173 -9.30 -14.94 -8.68
N GLN A 174 -10.53 -15.12 -9.13
CA GLN A 174 -11.72 -14.54 -8.51
C GLN A 174 -12.68 -15.65 -8.14
N VAL A 175 -13.28 -15.56 -6.96
CA VAL A 175 -14.28 -16.50 -6.47
C VAL A 175 -15.46 -15.71 -5.89
N GLY A 176 -16.67 -16.01 -6.35
CA GLY A 176 -17.91 -15.49 -5.83
C GLY A 176 -18.64 -16.48 -4.92
N GLU A 177 -19.33 -15.97 -3.91
CA GLU A 177 -20.21 -16.74 -3.02
C GLU A 177 -21.52 -15.98 -2.81
N ILE A 178 -22.64 -16.64 -3.05
CA ILE A 178 -23.95 -16.28 -2.51
C ILE A 178 -24.19 -17.07 -1.22
N PHE A 179 -24.03 -18.39 -1.27
CA PHE A 179 -24.02 -19.28 -0.10
C PHE A 179 -23.31 -20.59 -0.41
N GLY A 180 -23.14 -21.43 0.61
CA GLY A 180 -22.66 -22.81 0.43
C GLY A 180 -21.17 -22.92 0.12
N ALA A 181 -20.40 -21.85 0.24
CA ALA A 181 -18.96 -21.95 0.02
C ALA A 181 -18.26 -22.82 1.07
N PRO A 182 -17.11 -23.42 0.70
CA PRO A 182 -16.25 -24.14 1.64
C PRO A 182 -15.87 -23.27 2.84
N LYS A 183 -15.72 -23.90 4.00
CA LYS A 183 -15.36 -23.22 5.26
C LYS A 183 -14.12 -22.31 5.10
N GLY A 184 -13.11 -22.77 4.37
CA GLY A 184 -11.89 -22.01 4.10
C GLY A 184 -12.13 -20.68 3.40
N LEU A 185 -13.07 -20.62 2.44
CA LEU A 185 -13.42 -19.38 1.76
C LEU A 185 -14.15 -18.41 2.69
N LYS A 186 -15.06 -18.91 3.53
CA LYS A 186 -15.77 -18.09 4.53
C LYS A 186 -14.82 -17.49 5.57
N GLU A 187 -13.79 -18.24 5.97
CA GLU A 187 -12.74 -17.73 6.86
C GLU A 187 -11.92 -16.63 6.17
N LEU A 188 -11.61 -16.79 4.87
CA LEU A 188 -10.95 -15.75 4.09
C LEU A 188 -11.84 -14.50 3.96
N HIS A 189 -13.15 -14.65 3.73
CA HIS A 189 -14.11 -13.54 3.72
C HIS A 189 -14.08 -12.76 5.03
N LYS A 190 -14.08 -13.47 6.17
CA LYS A 190 -14.00 -12.86 7.49
C LYS A 190 -12.71 -12.05 7.68
N MET A 191 -11.56 -12.53 7.17
CA MET A 191 -10.31 -11.78 7.25
C MET A 191 -10.40 -10.44 6.50
N PHE A 192 -11.03 -10.41 5.33
CA PHE A 192 -11.30 -9.15 4.63
C PHE A 192 -12.29 -8.26 5.40
N GLU A 193 -13.36 -8.82 5.94
CA GLU A 193 -14.33 -8.04 6.72
C GLU A 193 -13.71 -7.42 7.99
N ASP A 194 -12.84 -8.16 8.68
CA ASP A 194 -12.07 -7.67 9.83
C ASP A 194 -11.07 -6.59 9.43
N LEU A 195 -10.39 -6.74 8.28
CA LEU A 195 -9.54 -5.71 7.70
C LEU A 195 -10.32 -4.41 7.46
N ILE A 196 -11.48 -4.51 6.81
CA ILE A 196 -12.34 -3.37 6.47
C ILE A 196 -12.86 -2.69 7.74
N LYS A 197 -13.26 -3.48 8.74
CA LYS A 197 -13.71 -2.98 10.04
C LYS A 197 -12.60 -2.22 10.78
N LYS A 198 -11.35 -2.71 10.73
CA LYS A 198 -10.18 -2.02 11.30
C LYS A 198 -9.92 -0.65 10.64
N GLN A 199 -10.24 -0.49 9.36
CA GLN A 199 -10.19 0.81 8.68
C GLN A 199 -11.35 1.76 9.09
N GLY A 200 -12.32 1.27 9.88
CA GLY A 200 -13.51 2.02 10.27
C GLY A 200 -14.57 2.12 9.16
N TRP A 201 -14.46 1.28 8.12
CA TRP A 201 -15.42 1.21 7.01
C TRP A 201 -16.44 0.10 7.26
N ASN A 202 -17.46 -0.03 6.40
CA ASN A 202 -18.54 -1.04 6.40
C ASN A 202 -19.68 -0.91 7.42
N LYS A 203 -19.90 0.27 8.02
CA LYS A 203 -21.07 0.45 8.91
C LYS A 203 -22.35 0.42 8.07
N ALA A 204 -23.40 -0.24 8.56
CA ALA A 204 -24.72 -0.13 7.92
C ALA A 204 -25.13 1.35 7.90
N ALA A 205 -25.65 1.82 6.77
CA ALA A 205 -26.13 3.20 6.71
C ALA A 205 -27.25 3.41 7.74
N PRO A 206 -27.19 4.46 8.57
CA PRO A 206 -28.25 4.76 9.52
C PRO A 206 -29.54 4.99 8.75
N MET A 207 -30.63 4.38 9.22
CA MET A 207 -31.97 4.70 8.72
C MET A 207 -32.24 6.17 8.96
N LYS A 208 -32.28 6.99 7.90
CA LYS A 208 -32.95 8.29 7.98
C LYS A 208 -34.44 8.00 8.18
N LYS A 209 -34.98 8.19 9.38
CA LYS A 209 -36.43 8.34 9.58
C LYS A 209 -36.86 9.55 8.76
N LYS A 210 -37.45 9.34 7.58
CA LYS A 210 -38.26 10.38 6.93
C LYS A 210 -39.58 10.40 7.68
N LEU A 211 -39.84 11.47 8.42
CA LEU A 211 -41.19 11.82 8.84
C LEU A 211 -41.86 12.51 7.65
N ASP A 212 -42.65 11.72 6.95
CA ASP A 212 -43.83 12.02 6.14
C ASP A 212 -43.99 13.40 5.50
N SER A 213 -44.03 13.37 4.16
CA SER A 213 -44.64 14.40 3.33
C SER A 213 -46.14 14.52 3.61
N LYS A 214 -46.64 15.75 3.74
CA LYS A 214 -47.93 16.12 3.14
C LYS A 214 -47.88 17.55 2.61
N PRO A 215 -47.97 17.79 1.29
CA PRO A 215 -48.31 19.10 0.77
C PRO A 215 -49.77 19.39 1.12
N LYS A 216 -50.03 20.48 1.86
CA LYS A 216 -51.39 21.00 2.01
C LYS A 216 -51.80 21.66 0.70
N ASN A 217 -52.55 20.94 -0.13
CA ASN A 217 -53.40 21.56 -1.14
C ASN A 217 -54.56 22.25 -0.43
N THR A 218 -54.62 23.58 -0.52
CA THR A 218 -55.84 24.34 -0.27
C THR A 218 -55.95 25.40 -1.37
N ALA A 219 -56.75 25.09 -2.39
CA ALA A 219 -57.61 26.08 -3.02
C ALA A 219 -58.91 26.12 -2.20
N PRO A 220 -59.58 27.28 -2.06
CA PRO A 220 -60.52 27.67 -3.11
C PRO A 220 -60.49 29.18 -3.42
N GLY A 221 -60.82 29.52 -4.67
CA GLY A 221 -61.24 30.87 -5.01
C GLY A 221 -62.70 31.11 -4.60
N ALA A 222 -63.07 32.38 -4.47
CA ALA A 222 -64.32 32.94 -4.97
C ALA A 222 -64.33 34.45 -4.71
N LYS A 223 -64.82 35.15 -5.72
CA LYS A 223 -65.09 36.58 -5.79
C LYS A 223 -66.13 36.98 -4.74
N ASN A 224 -66.01 38.21 -4.22
CA ASN A 224 -67.04 39.25 -4.31
C ASN A 224 -66.37 40.61 -4.10
#